data_AF-A0A1H8THT6-F1
#
_entry.id   AF-A0A1H8THT6-F1
#
_cell.length_a   1.000
_cell.length_b   1.000
_cell.length_c   1.000
_cell.angle_alpha   90.00
_cell.angle_beta   90.00
_cell.angle_gamma   90.00
#
_symmetry.space_group_name_H-M   'P 1'
#
loop_
_entity.id
_entity.type
_entity.pdbx_description
1 polymer ?
#
loop_
_entity_poly.entity_id
_entity_poly.type
_entity_poly.pdbx_seq_one_letter_code
_entity_poly.pdbx_strand_id
1 'polypeptide(L)'
;MGNQRNILLIIYGVLVFILGVLFVPVKKVWGPENNLTVQEVTYAPLWRLTNKSQDINGFNPIYELQTERLLYTIFIVTLIFFVIYIFLFQKKNK
;
A
#
# COMPACT_ATOMS: atom_id res chain seq x y z
N MET A 1 13.33 28.26 8.09
CA MET A 1 13.18 26.95 8.76
C MET A 1 11.87 26.21 8.41
N GLY A 2 10.81 26.86 7.90
CA GLY A 2 9.53 26.19 7.57
C GLY A 2 9.55 25.27 6.34
N ASN A 3 10.34 25.60 5.31
CA ASN A 3 10.26 24.90 4.01
C ASN A 3 10.69 23.42 4.10
N GLN A 4 11.73 23.09 4.86
CA GLN A 4 12.24 21.71 4.96
C GLN A 4 11.25 20.76 5.62
N ARG A 5 10.53 21.21 6.65
CA ARG A 5 9.48 20.41 7.30
C ARG A 5 8.33 20.15 6.34
N ASN A 6 7.88 21.19 5.64
CA ASN A 6 6.79 21.07 4.68
C ASN A 6 7.17 20.14 3.53
N ILE A 7 8.40 20.24 3.01
CA ILE A 7 8.92 19.33 1.98
C ILE A 7 8.89 17.87 2.47
N LEU A 8 9.37 17.59 3.70
CA LEU A 8 9.35 16.23 4.25
C LEU A 8 7.92 15.68 4.36
N LEU A 9 6.97 16.50 4.81
CA LEU A 9 5.56 16.11 4.93
C LEU A 9 4.91 15.90 3.57
N ILE A 10 5.26 16.70 2.56
CA ILE A 10 4.81 16.50 1.17
C ILE A 10 5.33 15.16 0.63
N ILE A 11 6.63 14.88 0.80
CA ILE A 11 7.23 13.61 0.37
C ILE A 11 6.55 12.43 1.07
N TYR A 12 6.32 12.53 2.38
CA TYR A 12 5.59 11.53 3.14
C TYR A 12 4.18 11.30 2.58
N GLY A 13 3.42 12.37 2.35
CA GLY A 13 2.06 12.29 1.80
C GLY A 13 2.02 11.64 0.42
N VAL A 14 2.94 12.01 -0.47
CA VAL A 14 3.08 11.42 -1.81
C VAL A 14 3.41 9.92 -1.71
N LEU A 15 4.31 9.55 -0.81
CA LEU A 15 4.74 8.16 -0.66
C LEU A 15 3.64 7.28 -0.07
N VAL A 16 2.90 7.79 0.92
CA VAL A 16 1.70 7.12 1.46
C VAL A 16 0.62 6.99 0.39
N PHE A 17 0.42 8.00 -0.46
CA PHE A 17 -0.52 7.90 -1.58
C PHE A 17 -0.11 6.81 -2.57
N ILE A 18 1.17 6.76 -2.97
CA ILE A 18 1.67 5.73 -3.89
C ILE A 18 1.47 4.34 -3.30
N LEU A 19 1.91 4.09 -2.06
CA LEU A 19 1.81 2.76 -1.44
C LEU A 19 0.38 2.41 -0.99
N GLY A 20 -0.42 3.41 -0.63
CA GLY A 20 -1.78 3.26 -0.12
C GLY A 20 -2.85 3.16 -1.21
N VAL A 21 -2.58 3.65 -2.40
CA VAL A 21 -3.57 3.75 -3.49
C VAL A 21 -3.09 3.08 -4.77
N LEU A 22 -1.84 3.32 -5.19
CA LEU A 22 -1.33 2.86 -6.48
C LEU A 22 -0.63 1.51 -6.41
N PHE A 23 -0.07 1.16 -5.25
CA PHE A 23 0.77 -0.01 -5.06
C PHE A 23 0.34 -0.80 -3.82
N VAL A 24 -0.94 -1.14 -3.75
CA VAL A 24 -1.51 -1.91 -2.63
C VAL A 24 -1.27 -3.42 -2.83
N PRO A 25 -0.96 -4.17 -1.77
CA PRO A 25 -0.78 -5.61 -1.84
C PRO A 25 -2.14 -6.28 -2.03
N VAL A 26 -2.28 -7.02 -3.12
CA VAL A 26 -3.46 -7.80 -3.45
C VAL A 26 -3.08 -9.27 -3.62
N LYS A 27 -3.94 -10.17 -3.16
CA LYS A 27 -3.87 -11.59 -3.50
C LYS A 27 -4.90 -11.88 -4.58
N LYS A 28 -4.53 -12.72 -5.54
CA LYS A 28 -5.42 -13.13 -6.61
C LYS A 28 -6.02 -14.48 -6.24
N VAL A 29 -7.34 -14.54 -6.15
CA VAL A 29 -8.09 -15.74 -5.76
C VAL A 29 -8.98 -16.14 -6.92
N TRP A 30 -8.86 -17.39 -7.40
CA TRP A 30 -9.68 -17.93 -8.49
C TRP A 30 -9.76 -19.46 -8.41
N GLY A 31 -10.86 -20.03 -8.89
CA GLY A 31 -11.12 -21.48 -8.89
C GLY A 31 -12.60 -21.81 -8.68
N PRO A 32 -12.98 -23.10 -8.74
CA PRO A 32 -14.32 -23.54 -8.36
C PRO A 32 -14.64 -23.12 -6.92
N GLU A 33 -15.92 -22.86 -6.58
CA GLU A 33 -16.34 -22.41 -5.25
C GLU A 33 -15.78 -23.26 -4.09
N ASN A 34 -15.54 -24.55 -4.34
CA ASN A 34 -14.99 -25.50 -3.36
C ASN A 34 -13.47 -25.69 -3.41
N ASN A 35 -12.74 -25.04 -4.33
CA ASN A 35 -11.28 -25.17 -4.47
C ASN A 35 -10.64 -23.87 -4.99
N LEU A 36 -10.77 -22.80 -4.20
CA LEU A 36 -10.14 -21.51 -4.49
C LEU A 36 -8.62 -21.63 -4.39
N THR A 37 -7.93 -21.42 -5.51
CA THR A 37 -6.46 -21.35 -5.53
C THR A 37 -6.02 -19.91 -5.25
N VAL A 38 -5.17 -19.74 -4.23
CA VAL A 38 -4.56 -18.44 -3.90
C VAL A 38 -3.25 -18.32 -4.68
N GLN A 39 -3.20 -17.43 -5.65
CA GLN A 39 -1.96 -17.07 -6.33
C GLN A 39 -1.15 -16.04 -5.52
N GLU A 40 0.13 -15.93 -5.85
CA GLU A 40 1.11 -15.04 -5.23
C GLU A 40 0.61 -13.60 -5.02
N VAL A 41 1.14 -12.97 -3.97
CA VAL A 41 0.87 -11.57 -3.65
C VAL A 41 1.46 -10.68 -4.75
N THR A 42 0.61 -9.87 -5.36
CA THR A 42 0.98 -8.86 -6.36
C THR A 42 0.68 -7.48 -5.81
N TYR A 43 1.39 -6.47 -6.31
CA TYR A 43 1.08 -5.07 -6.02
C TYR A 43 0.33 -4.45 -7.19
N ALA A 44 -0.76 -3.77 -6.87
CA ALA A 44 -1.69 -3.22 -7.84
C ALA A 44 -2.36 -1.97 -7.31
N PRO A 45 -2.94 -1.12 -8.17
CA PRO A 45 -3.74 -0.01 -7.70
C PRO A 45 -5.11 -0.45 -7.19
N LEU A 46 -5.72 0.34 -6.28
CA LEU A 46 -6.98 0.00 -5.61
C LEU A 46 -8.13 -0.34 -6.57
N TRP A 47 -8.24 0.34 -7.70
CA TRP A 47 -9.31 0.08 -8.68
C TRP A 47 -9.22 -1.29 -9.35
N ARG A 48 -8.09 -2.01 -9.25
CA ARG A 48 -8.03 -3.42 -9.68
C ARG A 48 -8.88 -4.33 -8.81
N LEU A 49 -9.19 -3.95 -7.57
CA LEU A 49 -10.13 -4.69 -6.71
C LEU A 49 -11.55 -4.70 -7.27
N THR A 50 -11.93 -3.67 -8.02
CA THR A 50 -13.27 -3.52 -8.61
C THR A 50 -13.38 -4.14 -10.00
N ASN A 51 -12.25 -4.37 -10.68
CA ASN A 51 -12.23 -4.97 -12.02
C ASN A 51 -12.45 -6.49 -11.96
N LYS A 52 -13.71 -6.90 -12.09
CA LYS A 52 -14.13 -8.30 -12.24
C LYS A 52 -14.07 -8.81 -13.69
N SER A 53 -13.54 -8.02 -14.62
CA SER A 53 -13.69 -8.22 -16.07
C SER A 53 -12.67 -9.19 -16.71
N GLN A 54 -11.82 -9.86 -15.94
CA GLN A 54 -10.77 -10.72 -16.49
C GLN A 54 -11.08 -12.18 -16.29
N ASP A 55 -11.90 -12.80 -17.13
CA ASP A 55 -12.13 -14.25 -17.08
C ASP A 55 -10.81 -15.04 -17.23
N ILE A 56 -10.51 -15.94 -16.30
CA ILE A 56 -9.38 -16.87 -16.40
C ILE A 56 -9.95 -18.29 -16.35
N ASN A 57 -9.84 -19.01 -17.46
CA ASN A 57 -10.36 -20.39 -17.59
C ASN A 57 -11.85 -20.52 -17.24
N GLY A 58 -12.67 -19.49 -17.50
CA GLY A 58 -14.11 -19.48 -17.20
C GLY A 58 -14.46 -19.19 -15.74
N PHE A 59 -13.49 -18.75 -14.93
CA PHE A 59 -13.70 -18.26 -13.58
C PHE A 59 -13.32 -16.78 -13.49
N ASN A 60 -14.18 -15.99 -12.83
CA ASN A 60 -13.88 -14.60 -12.50
C ASN A 60 -12.87 -14.52 -11.35
N PRO A 61 -11.63 -14.07 -11.57
CA PRO A 61 -10.66 -13.86 -10.52
C PRO A 61 -11.11 -12.71 -9.62
N ILE A 62 -11.03 -12.95 -8.32
CA ILE A 62 -11.30 -11.95 -7.31
C ILE A 62 -9.95 -11.47 -6.80
N TYR A 63 -9.68 -10.17 -6.98
CA TYR A 63 -8.56 -9.52 -6.31
C TYR A 63 -8.99 -9.16 -4.88
N GLU A 64 -8.35 -9.78 -3.90
CA GLU A 64 -8.59 -9.47 -2.49
C GLU A 64 -7.46 -8.61 -1.95
N LEU A 65 -7.82 -7.51 -1.30
CA LEU A 65 -6.86 -6.63 -0.64
C LEU A 65 -6.25 -7.35 0.57
N GLN A 66 -4.93 -7.37 0.66
CA GLN A 66 -4.23 -7.84 1.85
C GLN A 66 -4.10 -6.69 2.86
N THR A 67 -5.21 -6.41 3.56
CA THR A 67 -5.33 -5.30 4.50
C THR A 67 -4.22 -5.30 5.56
N GLU A 68 -3.88 -6.46 6.11
CA GLU A 68 -2.81 -6.58 7.12
C GLU A 68 -1.45 -6.10 6.59
N ARG A 69 -1.04 -6.59 5.40
CA ARG A 69 0.21 -6.16 4.77
C ARG A 69 0.20 -4.68 4.44
N LEU A 70 -0.92 -4.15 3.94
CA LEU A 70 -1.06 -2.73 3.66
C LEU A 70 -0.90 -1.88 4.93
N LEU A 71 -1.56 -2.27 6.02
CA LEU A 71 -1.45 -1.58 7.32
C LEU A 71 -0.01 -1.61 7.84
N TYR A 72 0.67 -2.76 7.79
CA TYR A 72 2.07 -2.85 8.18
C TYR A 72 2.97 -1.96 7.31
N THR A 73 2.77 -1.93 5.99
CA THR A 73 3.54 -1.06 5.09
C THR A 73 3.37 0.42 5.45
N ILE A 74 2.12 0.88 5.63
CA ILE A 74 1.84 2.27 6.00
C ILE A 74 2.43 2.59 7.37
N PHE A 75 2.29 1.68 8.34
CA PHE A 75 2.81 1.86 9.69
C PHE A 75 4.34 1.98 9.70
N ILE A 76 5.05 1.08 9.02
CA ILE A 76 6.52 1.11 8.93
C ILE A 76 7.00 2.40 8.27
N VAL A 77 6.38 2.80 7.16
CA VAL A 77 6.71 4.06 6.47
C VAL A 77 6.50 5.26 7.39
N THR A 78 5.37 5.31 8.09
CA THR A 78 5.07 6.37 9.06
C THR A 78 6.14 6.42 10.15
N LEU A 79 6.53 5.27 10.70
CA LEU A 79 7.53 5.17 11.74
C LEU A 79 8.91 5.68 11.27
N ILE A 80 9.33 5.32 10.06
CA ILE A 80 10.59 5.78 9.46
C ILE A 80 10.58 7.32 9.32
N PHE A 81 9.53 7.88 8.74
CA PHE A 81 9.41 9.34 8.58
C PHE A 81 9.34 10.07 9.92
N PHE A 82 8.70 9.48 10.92
CA PHE A 82 8.65 10.01 12.28
C PHE A 82 10.04 10.08 12.92
N VAL A 83 10.83 9.01 12.82
CA VAL A 83 12.22 8.97 13.31
C VAL A 83 13.09 10.02 12.61
N ILE A 84 13.00 10.11 11.28
CA ILE A 84 13.71 11.13 10.48
C ILE A 84 13.31 12.54 10.91
N TYR A 85 12.00 12.76 11.12
CA TYR A 85 11.48 14.05 11.56
C TYR A 85 12.05 14.46 12.92
N ILE A 86 12.05 13.55 13.91
CA ILE A 86 12.66 13.82 15.22
C ILE A 86 14.15 14.15 15.05
N PHE A 87 14.90 13.33 14.31
CA PHE A 87 16.34 13.53 14.20
C PHE A 87 16.72 14.88 13.57
N LEU A 88 16.01 15.28 12.51
CA LEU A 88 16.30 16.52 11.78
C LEU A 88 15.83 17.78 12.49
N PHE A 89 14.68 17.72 13.19
CA PHE A 89 14.04 18.92 13.74
C PHE A 89 14.12 19.03 15.27
N GLN A 90 14.36 17.94 16.00
CA GLN A 90 14.60 18.00 17.45
C GLN A 90 16.02 18.49 17.76
N LYS A 91 17.02 18.10 16.98
CA LYS A 91 18.42 18.55 17.14
C LYS A 91 18.60 20.05 16.87
N LYS A 92 17.68 20.67 16.13
CA LYS A 92 17.76 22.08 15.74
C LYS A 92 17.17 23.05 16.78
N ASN A 93 16.41 22.53 17.74
CA ASN A 93 15.75 23.30 18.82
C ASN A 93 16.48 23.16 20.17
N LYS A 94 17.67 22.57 20.19
CA LYS A 94 18.55 22.46 21.37
C LYS A 94 19.82 23.27 21.09
#